data_AF-A0AB94IMR1-F1
#
_entry.id   AF-A0AB94IMR1-F1
#
_cell.length_a   1.000
_cell.length_b   1.000
_cell.length_c   1.000
_cell.angle_alpha   90.00
_cell.angle_beta   90.00
_cell.angle_gamma   90.00
#
_symmetry.space_group_name_H-M   'P 1'
#
loop_
_entity.id
_entity.type
_entity.pdbx_description
1 polymer ?
#
loop_
_entity_poly.entity_id
_entity_poly.type
_entity_poly.pdbx_seq_one_letter_code
_entity_poly.pdbx_strand_id
1 'polypeptide(L)'
;MSPLQIAAFVMPLVFLVYQMIIDFANLYPFNDIHSRDQRLRKFEVLGNYPPLVIIAACFFFSNGIGHWFGWVLTSIIMVMHLLAWWIPYLTGYPHQVRVDYEKYFHNTYKFLPAIKNHIIPDAEHVGVGVLLTATLIVQSVYLFT
;
A
#
# COMPACT_ATOMS: atom_id res chain seq x y z
N MET A 1 3.07 -9.22 25.10
CA MET A 1 3.53 -9.28 23.69
C MET A 1 5.04 -9.17 23.69
N SER A 2 5.74 -9.96 22.86
CA SER A 2 7.18 -9.80 22.68
C SER A 2 7.49 -8.50 21.91
N PRO A 3 8.73 -7.97 21.95
CA PRO A 3 9.10 -6.80 21.15
C PRO A 3 8.80 -6.96 19.65
N LEU A 4 9.04 -8.17 19.11
CA LEU A 4 8.73 -8.49 17.71
C LEU A 4 7.22 -8.50 17.43
N GLN A 5 6.41 -9.03 18.35
CA GLN A 5 4.95 -8.98 18.22
C GLN A 5 4.44 -7.53 18.27
N ILE A 6 4.99 -6.70 19.16
CA ILE A 6 4.66 -5.27 19.24
C ILE A 6 4.97 -4.59 17.90
N ALA A 7 6.14 -4.86 17.31
CA ALA A 7 6.49 -4.32 16.00
C ALA A 7 5.51 -4.81 14.92
N ALA A 8 5.18 -6.11 14.88
CA ALA A 8 4.23 -6.69 13.92
C ALA A 8 2.81 -6.11 14.06
N PHE A 9 2.41 -5.71 15.27
CA PHE A 9 1.17 -4.99 15.55
C PHE A 9 1.23 -3.50 15.15
N VAL A 10 2.34 -2.81 15.43
CA VAL A 10 2.47 -1.35 15.22
C VAL A 10 2.68 -1.00 13.75
N MET A 11 3.44 -1.80 13.00
CA MET A 11 3.73 -1.53 11.58
C MET A 11 2.49 -1.32 10.69
N PRO A 12 1.44 -2.17 10.72
CA PRO A 12 0.22 -1.91 9.95
C PRO A 12 -0.51 -0.63 10.39
N LEU A 13 -0.37 -0.19 11.65
CA LEU A 13 -0.93 1.08 12.13
C LEU A 13 -0.14 2.28 11.62
N VAL A 14 1.19 2.19 11.58
CA VAL A 14 2.04 3.20 10.94
C VAL A 14 1.70 3.32 9.46
N PHE A 15 1.51 2.18 8.79
CA PHE A 15 1.09 2.16 7.39
C PHE A 15 -0.32 2.75 7.20
N LEU A 16 -1.26 2.48 8.13
CA LEU A 16 -2.58 3.12 8.12
C LEU A 16 -2.50 4.64 8.26
N VAL A 17 -1.67 5.15 9.17
CA VAL A 17 -1.46 6.59 9.34
C VAL A 17 -0.88 7.20 8.07
N TYR A 18 0.08 6.54 7.43
CA TYR A 18 0.59 6.97 6.13
C TYR A 18 -0.51 7.06 5.08
N GLN A 19 -1.37 6.04 4.95
CA GLN A 19 -2.52 6.05 4.03
C GLN A 19 -3.48 7.21 4.32
N MET A 20 -3.78 7.46 5.60
CA MET A 20 -4.58 8.62 6.00
C MET A 20 -3.95 9.95 5.58
N ILE A 21 -2.64 10.09 5.74
CA ILE A 21 -1.95 11.31 5.33
C ILE A 21 -2.07 11.50 3.81
N ILE A 22 -1.79 10.49 2.99
CA ILE A 22 -1.83 10.63 1.53
C ILE A 22 -3.27 10.75 0.97
N ASP A 23 -4.30 10.31 1.69
CA ASP A 23 -5.69 10.45 1.23
C ASP A 23 -6.31 11.80 1.60
N PHE A 24 -5.83 12.45 2.67
CA PHE A 24 -6.45 13.66 3.23
C PHE A 24 -5.56 14.91 3.18
N ALA A 25 -4.24 14.78 3.12
CA ALA A 25 -3.33 15.91 2.99
C ALA A 25 -2.90 16.07 1.53
N ASN A 26 -2.98 17.29 1.01
CA ASN A 26 -2.38 17.63 -0.27
C ASN A 26 -0.87 17.86 -0.05
N LEU A 27 -0.06 16.88 -0.44
CA LEU A 27 1.39 16.88 -0.36
C LEU A 27 2.03 17.07 -1.74
N TYR A 28 1.35 17.75 -2.66
CA TYR A 28 1.84 18.01 -4.01
C TYR A 28 3.33 18.42 -4.04
N PRO A 29 4.18 17.81 -4.87
CA PRO A 29 3.86 16.83 -5.91
C PRO A 29 3.88 15.36 -5.44
N PHE A 30 4.00 15.07 -4.14
CA PHE A 30 4.07 13.69 -3.64
C PHE A 30 2.80 12.88 -3.93
N ASN A 31 1.64 13.51 -3.75
CA ASN A 31 0.31 13.04 -4.15
C ASN A 31 -0.50 14.20 -4.77
N ASP A 32 -1.65 13.89 -5.36
CA ASP A 32 -2.62 14.91 -5.82
C ASP A 32 -4.04 14.47 -5.44
N ILE A 33 -4.58 15.06 -4.36
CA ILE A 33 -5.92 14.74 -3.88
C ILE A 33 -7.03 15.42 -4.69
N HIS A 34 -6.69 16.42 -5.51
CA HIS A 34 -7.67 17.20 -6.28
C HIS A 34 -7.94 16.58 -7.65
N SER A 35 -6.99 15.84 -8.21
CA SER A 35 -7.19 15.05 -9.42
C SER A 35 -8.15 13.86 -9.21
N ARG A 36 -8.25 13.36 -7.97
CA ARG A 36 -9.04 12.17 -7.62
C ARG A 36 -10.55 12.45 -7.51
N ASP A 37 -11.35 11.55 -8.07
CA ASP A 37 -12.81 11.55 -7.88
C ASP A 37 -13.17 11.21 -6.42
N GLN A 38 -14.10 11.95 -5.81
CA GLN A 38 -14.59 11.71 -4.45
C GLN A 38 -15.14 10.29 -4.26
N ARG A 39 -15.77 9.72 -5.29
CA ARG A 39 -16.29 8.34 -5.22
C ARG A 39 -15.16 7.33 -5.17
N LEU A 40 -14.12 7.52 -6.00
CA LEU A 40 -12.94 6.67 -6.02
C LEU A 40 -12.20 6.74 -4.68
N ARG A 41 -12.01 7.94 -4.12
CA ARG A 41 -11.38 8.11 -2.80
C ARG A 41 -12.12 7.37 -1.68
N LYS A 42 -13.46 7.34 -1.70
CA LYS A 42 -14.24 6.53 -0.73
C LYS A 42 -13.97 5.04 -0.87
N PHE A 43 -13.86 4.53 -2.11
CA PHE A 43 -13.51 3.14 -2.36
C PHE A 43 -12.07 2.83 -1.92
N GLU A 44 -11.12 3.74 -2.14
CA GLU A 44 -9.74 3.59 -1.68
C GLU A 44 -9.67 3.51 -0.16
N VAL A 45 -10.35 4.41 0.56
CA VAL A 45 -10.42 4.39 2.03
C VAL A 45 -11.02 3.07 2.54
N LEU A 46 -12.15 2.63 1.98
CA LEU A 46 -12.81 1.39 2.38
C LEU A 46 -12.03 0.14 1.98
N GLY A 47 -11.28 0.20 0.89
CA GLY A 47 -10.44 -0.90 0.40
C GLY A 47 -9.13 -1.03 1.17
N ASN A 48 -8.56 0.08 1.63
CA ASN A 48 -7.23 0.10 2.24
C ASN A 48 -7.27 0.06 3.78
N TYR A 49 -8.23 0.73 4.43
CA TYR A 49 -8.14 0.94 5.89
C TYR A 49 -8.60 -0.28 6.70
N PRO A 50 -9.77 -0.88 6.43
CA PRO A 50 -10.23 -2.04 7.18
C PRO A 50 -9.23 -3.20 7.15
N PRO A 51 -8.59 -3.57 6.02
CA PRO A 51 -7.57 -4.61 6.02
C PRO A 51 -6.41 -4.31 6.96
N LEU A 52 -5.90 -3.08 7.01
CA LEU A 52 -4.80 -2.71 7.90
C LEU A 52 -5.19 -2.78 9.39
N VAL A 53 -6.41 -2.38 9.73
CA VAL A 53 -6.94 -2.52 11.09
C VAL A 53 -7.11 -4.00 11.47
N ILE A 54 -7.62 -4.83 10.56
CA ILE A 54 -7.76 -6.28 10.76
C ILE A 54 -6.38 -6.92 10.97
N ILE A 55 -5.40 -6.58 10.13
CA ILE A 55 -4.02 -7.07 10.27
C ILE A 55 -3.44 -6.67 11.62
N ALA A 56 -3.60 -5.41 12.04
CA ALA A 56 -3.14 -4.97 13.36
C ALA A 56 -3.82 -5.79 14.48
N ALA A 57 -5.14 -5.95 14.42
CA ALA A 57 -5.88 -6.74 15.42
C ALA A 57 -5.38 -8.20 15.48
N CYS A 58 -5.08 -8.80 14.34
CA CYS A 58 -4.51 -10.15 14.25
C CYS A 58 -3.21 -10.31 15.05
N PHE A 59 -2.32 -9.32 15.05
CA PHE A 59 -1.06 -9.33 15.81
C PHE A 59 -1.18 -8.79 17.24
N PHE A 60 -2.25 -8.05 17.54
CA PHE A 60 -2.58 -7.62 18.90
C PHE A 60 -3.02 -8.80 19.78
N PHE A 61 -3.94 -9.63 19.28
CA PHE A 61 -4.39 -10.81 20.02
C PHE A 61 -3.32 -11.91 19.94
N SER A 62 -2.94 -12.48 21.09
CA SER A 62 -1.90 -13.53 21.16
C SER A 62 -2.43 -14.90 20.72
N ASN A 63 -2.90 -14.98 19.46
CA ASN A 63 -3.46 -16.19 18.85
C ASN A 63 -2.68 -16.51 17.56
N GLY A 64 -2.03 -17.68 17.53
CA GLY A 64 -1.22 -18.10 16.39
C GLY A 64 -1.99 -18.16 15.06
N ILE A 65 -3.26 -18.58 15.07
CA ILE A 65 -4.10 -18.59 13.86
C ILE A 65 -4.33 -17.15 13.36
N GLY A 66 -4.54 -16.21 14.29
CA GLY A 66 -4.68 -14.79 13.98
C GLY A 66 -3.43 -14.23 13.31
N HIS A 67 -2.24 -14.54 13.85
CA HIS A 67 -0.97 -14.10 13.27
C HIS A 67 -0.77 -14.59 11.83
N TRP A 68 -1.04 -15.87 11.57
CA TRP A 68 -0.98 -16.44 10.22
C TRP A 68 -1.98 -15.78 9.27
N PHE A 69 -3.21 -15.56 9.73
CA PHE A 69 -4.22 -14.87 8.93
C PHE A 69 -3.79 -13.44 8.57
N GLY A 70 -3.27 -12.67 9.54
CA GLY A 70 -2.75 -11.33 9.31
C GLY A 70 -1.58 -11.29 8.33
N TRP A 71 -0.66 -12.26 8.42
CA TRP A 71 0.47 -12.39 7.48
C TRP A 71 0.03 -12.75 6.07
N VAL A 72 -0.91 -13.69 5.91
CA VAL A 72 -1.50 -14.05 4.60
C VAL A 72 -2.19 -12.85 3.98
N LEU A 73 -2.99 -12.11 4.75
CA LEU A 73 -3.68 -10.92 4.26
C LEU A 73 -2.69 -9.84 3.81
N THR A 74 -1.63 -9.60 4.60
CA THR A 74 -0.54 -8.67 4.23
C THR A 74 0.16 -9.11 2.93
N SER A 75 0.37 -10.41 2.75
CA SER A 75 0.99 -10.99 1.55
C SER A 75 0.11 -10.81 0.31
N ILE A 76 -1.21 -10.99 0.45
CA ILE A 76 -2.17 -10.73 -0.62
C ILE A 76 -2.12 -9.25 -1.03
N ILE A 77 -2.12 -8.33 -0.07
CA ILE A 77 -2.03 -6.89 -0.36
C ILE A 77 -0.72 -6.56 -1.09
N MET A 78 0.40 -7.19 -0.70
CA MET A 78 1.68 -7.04 -1.41
C MET A 78 1.59 -7.50 -2.86
N VAL A 79 1.04 -8.69 -3.10
CA VAL A 79 0.87 -9.21 -4.47
C VAL A 79 0.00 -8.26 -5.31
N MET A 80 -1.11 -7.77 -4.76
CA MET A 80 -1.98 -6.81 -5.43
C MET A 80 -1.25 -5.49 -5.73
N HIS A 81 -0.44 -4.99 -4.80
CA HIS A 81 0.36 -3.78 -5.00
C HIS A 81 1.39 -3.96 -6.12
N LEU A 82 2.08 -5.10 -6.16
CA LEU A 82 3.02 -5.43 -7.23
C LEU A 82 2.31 -5.53 -8.59
N LEU A 83 1.14 -6.18 -8.64
CA LEU A 83 0.32 -6.29 -9.86
C LEU A 83 -0.22 -4.96 -10.36
N ALA A 84 -0.52 -4.02 -9.45
CA ALA A 84 -1.07 -2.72 -9.80
C ALA A 84 -0.01 -1.71 -10.26
N TRP A 85 1.22 -1.79 -9.74
CA TRP A 85 2.22 -0.73 -9.94
C TRP A 85 3.52 -1.21 -10.58
N TRP A 86 4.08 -2.30 -10.07
CA TRP A 86 5.43 -2.74 -10.46
C TRP A 86 5.45 -3.62 -11.70
N ILE A 87 4.51 -4.56 -11.81
CA ILE A 87 4.34 -5.37 -13.02
C ILE A 87 3.98 -4.47 -14.21
N PRO A 88 2.99 -3.56 -14.13
CA PRO A 88 2.63 -2.67 -15.23
C PRO A 88 3.77 -1.73 -15.67
N TYR A 89 4.63 -1.32 -14.72
CA TYR A 89 5.83 -0.56 -15.02
C TYR A 89 6.84 -1.34 -15.87
N LEU A 90 7.03 -2.62 -15.58
CA LEU A 90 7.99 -3.47 -16.30
C LEU A 90 7.43 -4.03 -17.60
N THR A 91 6.14 -4.40 -17.63
CA THR A 91 5.53 -5.14 -18.75
C THR A 91 4.55 -4.34 -19.59
N GLY A 92 4.14 -3.14 -19.13
CA GLY A 92 3.06 -2.36 -19.72
C GLY A 92 1.67 -2.80 -19.27
N TYR A 93 0.64 -2.07 -19.70
CA TYR A 93 -0.77 -2.32 -19.34
C TYR A 93 -1.74 -1.93 -20.48
N PRO A 94 -2.96 -2.50 -20.53
CA PRO A 94 -4.02 -2.03 -21.42
C PRO A 94 -4.29 -0.53 -21.36
N HIS A 95 -4.70 0.03 -22.50
CA HIS A 95 -4.90 1.47 -22.69
C HIS A 95 -5.84 2.12 -21.65
N GLN A 96 -6.93 1.45 -21.27
CA GLN A 96 -7.91 1.99 -20.35
C GLN A 96 -7.32 2.35 -18.97
N VAL A 97 -6.51 1.46 -18.38
CA VAL A 97 -5.90 1.73 -17.06
C VAL A 97 -4.83 2.80 -17.17
N ARG A 98 -4.17 2.93 -18.33
CA ARG A 98 -3.25 4.04 -18.57
C ARG A 98 -3.99 5.39 -18.59
N VAL A 99 -5.18 5.46 -19.20
CA VAL A 99 -6.00 6.68 -19.21
C VAL A 99 -6.41 7.07 -17.78
N ASP A 100 -6.84 6.11 -16.97
CA ASP A 100 -7.16 6.36 -15.56
C ASP A 100 -5.91 6.79 -14.79
N TYR A 101 -4.77 6.14 -15.02
CA TYR A 101 -3.49 6.51 -14.40
C TYR A 101 -3.06 7.94 -14.78
N GLU A 102 -3.13 8.32 -16.06
CA GLU A 102 -2.80 9.67 -16.51
C GLU A 102 -3.75 10.68 -15.88
N LYS A 103 -5.05 10.39 -15.81
CA LYS A 103 -6.04 11.27 -15.18
C LYS A 103 -5.69 11.59 -13.72
N TYR A 104 -5.34 10.58 -12.93
CA TYR A 104 -5.17 10.74 -11.48
C TYR A 104 -3.73 11.07 -11.05
N PHE A 105 -2.71 10.56 -11.77
CA PHE A 105 -1.32 10.56 -11.31
C PHE A 105 -0.34 11.25 -12.28
N HIS A 106 -0.80 11.92 -13.35
CA HIS A 106 0.15 12.57 -14.28
C HIS A 106 1.00 13.66 -13.61
N ASN A 107 0.44 14.42 -12.67
CA ASN A 107 1.10 15.55 -12.01
C ASN A 107 1.92 15.18 -10.75
N THR A 108 1.93 13.92 -10.34
CA THR A 108 2.67 13.48 -9.15
C THR A 108 4.14 13.18 -9.48
N TYR A 109 4.99 13.25 -8.46
CA TYR A 109 6.42 13.02 -8.60
C TYR A 109 6.73 11.55 -8.86
N LYS A 110 7.64 11.27 -9.79
CA LYS A 110 8.01 9.92 -10.23
C LYS A 110 9.52 9.77 -10.08
N PHE A 111 9.95 8.82 -9.26
CA PHE A 111 11.38 8.55 -9.03
C PHE A 111 12.03 7.82 -10.20
N LEU A 112 11.27 6.96 -10.86
CA LEU A 112 11.77 6.03 -11.87
C LEU A 112 11.70 6.65 -13.27
N PRO A 113 12.64 6.30 -14.16
CA PRO A 113 12.59 6.73 -15.55
C PRO A 113 11.40 6.11 -16.28
N ALA A 114 10.88 6.79 -17.31
CA ALA A 114 9.82 6.25 -18.14
C ALA A 114 10.32 5.05 -18.98
N ILE A 115 9.53 3.97 -19.01
CA ILE A 115 9.72 2.83 -19.92
C ILE A 115 8.60 2.87 -20.95
N LYS A 116 8.90 3.25 -22.19
CA LYS A 116 7.90 3.39 -23.28
C LYS A 116 6.69 4.20 -22.79
N ASN A 117 5.51 3.61 -22.84
CA ASN A 117 4.25 4.22 -22.43
C ASN A 117 3.67 3.51 -21.19
N HIS A 118 4.54 2.91 -20.37
CA HIS A 118 4.14 2.14 -19.19
C HIS A 118 3.72 3.07 -18.04
N ILE A 119 2.93 2.54 -17.13
CA ILE A 119 2.59 3.19 -15.86
C ILE A 119 3.85 3.30 -15.01
N ILE A 120 4.09 4.44 -14.37
CA ILE A 120 5.25 4.64 -13.50
C ILE A 120 4.72 4.78 -12.06
N PRO A 121 5.17 3.96 -11.10
CA PRO A 121 4.84 4.16 -9.70
C PRO A 121 5.29 5.57 -9.30
N ASP A 122 4.34 6.38 -8.86
CA ASP A 122 4.62 7.71 -8.34
C ASP A 122 5.03 7.63 -6.86
N ALA A 123 5.33 8.79 -6.28
CA ALA A 123 5.98 8.84 -4.98
C ALA A 123 5.15 8.21 -3.86
N GLU A 124 3.84 8.44 -3.87
CA GLU A 124 2.94 7.87 -2.87
C GLU A 124 2.89 6.34 -2.94
N HIS A 125 2.85 5.76 -4.15
CA HIS A 125 2.79 4.30 -4.34
C HIS A 125 4.13 3.63 -4.06
N VAL A 126 5.25 4.31 -4.33
CA VAL A 126 6.57 3.85 -3.86
C VAL A 126 6.60 3.81 -2.32
N GLY A 127 6.08 4.84 -1.65
CA GLY A 127 5.99 4.86 -0.18
C GLY A 127 5.09 3.76 0.39
N VAL A 128 3.95 3.48 -0.26
CA VAL A 128 3.10 2.32 0.04
C VAL A 128 3.92 1.03 -0.04
N GLY A 129 4.66 0.81 -1.13
CA GLY A 129 5.48 -0.37 -1.33
C GLY A 129 6.54 -0.55 -0.24
N VAL A 130 7.22 0.53 0.18
CA VAL A 130 8.23 0.50 1.25
C VAL A 130 7.62 0.09 2.59
N LEU A 131 6.53 0.74 3.02
CA LEU A 131 5.89 0.45 4.30
C LEU A 131 5.27 -0.95 4.34
N LEU A 132 4.66 -1.39 3.22
CA LEU A 132 4.11 -2.73 3.09
C LEU A 132 5.20 -3.80 3.13
N THR A 133 6.34 -3.56 2.47
CA THR A 133 7.51 -4.45 2.52
C THR A 133 8.05 -4.57 3.94
N ALA A 134 8.26 -3.43 4.62
CA ALA A 134 8.73 -3.41 6.00
C ALA A 134 7.76 -4.15 6.95
N THR A 135 6.45 -3.93 6.77
CA THR A 135 5.41 -4.63 7.54
C THR A 135 5.50 -6.14 7.34
N LEU A 136 5.56 -6.60 6.10
CA LEU A 136 5.64 -8.03 5.76
C LEU A 136 6.92 -8.67 6.31
N ILE A 137 8.07 -7.98 6.24
CA ILE A 137 9.34 -8.46 6.79
C ILE A 137 9.22 -8.64 8.30
N VAL A 138 8.74 -7.62 9.04
CA VAL A 138 8.60 -7.68 10.50
C VAL A 138 7.68 -8.82 10.92
N GLN A 139 6.54 -8.99 10.24
CA GLN A 139 5.62 -10.10 10.51
C GLN A 139 6.24 -11.47 10.20
N SER A 140 7.01 -11.57 9.11
CA SER A 140 7.71 -12.80 8.74
C SER A 140 8.76 -13.16 9.79
N VAL A 141 9.59 -12.20 10.20
CA VAL A 141 10.58 -12.42 11.27
C VAL A 141 9.87 -12.91 12.53
N TYR A 142 8.80 -12.24 12.96
CA TYR A 142 8.04 -12.66 14.13
C TYR A 142 7.45 -14.08 14.04
N LEU A 143 6.97 -14.51 12.87
CA LEU A 143 6.34 -15.82 12.70
C LEU A 143 7.33 -16.97 12.56
N PHE A 144 8.52 -16.70 12.02
CA PHE A 144 9.50 -17.73 11.65
C PHE A 144 10.73 -17.78 12.57
N THR A 145 10.76 -16.99 13.65
CA THR A 145 11.77 -17.04 14.72
C THR A 145 11.13 -17.31 16.07
#